data_AF-A0A521YAL7-F1
#
_entry.id   AF-A0A521YAL7-F1
#
_cell.length_a   1.000
_cell.length_b   1.000
_cell.length_c   1.000
_cell.angle_alpha   90.00
_cell.angle_beta   90.00
_cell.angle_gamma   90.00
#
_symmetry.space_group_name_H-M   'P 1'
#
loop_
_entity.id
_entity.type
_entity.pdbx_description
1 polymer ?
#
loop_
_entity_poly.entity_id
_entity_poly.type
_entity_poly.pdbx_seq_one_letter_code
_entity_poly.pdbx_strand_id
1 'polypeptide(L)'
;MARILVAASTPGAGATTVAVGLAHRLAYAGRDVRIERLAGDERAAADAAVFATLEFCSSSGVPVDAASVPDGGVVVIEAPAGVEDAAALASRLGAKLVAVDGGRGAPSGAALTITNRARKGDARTLPEDRLLAAPTVGQIAETAHARVLVRSQEGDRAVIEHIVIGAISHDSADTYFGRFPRKAVVCRAEKTDLGLAALLTGAEVLVLSGGNDPSPYLLDRAGASRATTVLLTPEGTVETVRDIEGLYGTAPFSHAAKVERAGELIAAALDDATLASLLA
;
A
#
# COMPACT_ATOMS: atom_id res chain seq x y z
N MET A 1 23.34 -4.86 -19.27
CA MET A 1 22.01 -5.04 -18.63
C MET A 1 22.25 -4.92 -17.15
N ALA A 2 21.61 -3.95 -16.49
CA ALA A 2 21.80 -3.72 -15.06
C ALA A 2 20.76 -4.49 -14.26
N ARG A 3 21.15 -5.09 -13.14
CA ARG A 3 20.24 -5.80 -12.23
C ARG A 3 20.36 -5.19 -10.84
N ILE A 4 19.22 -4.91 -10.22
CA ILE A 4 19.13 -4.34 -8.87
C ILE A 4 18.30 -5.31 -8.04
N LEU A 5 18.88 -5.84 -6.95
CA LEU A 5 18.16 -6.65 -5.99
C LEU A 5 17.73 -5.78 -4.82
N VAL A 6 16.43 -5.65 -4.58
CA VAL A 6 15.86 -4.97 -3.43
C VAL A 6 15.50 -6.02 -2.38
N ALA A 7 16.08 -5.90 -1.18
CA ALA A 7 15.86 -6.87 -0.10
C ALA A 7 15.67 -6.19 1.26
N ALA A 8 14.86 -6.81 2.10
CA ALA A 8 14.62 -6.39 3.48
C ALA A 8 14.81 -7.55 4.45
N SER A 9 15.33 -7.26 5.65
CA SER A 9 15.54 -8.26 6.70
C SER A 9 14.25 -8.73 7.36
N THR A 10 13.17 -7.93 7.29
CA THR A 10 11.90 -8.25 7.93
C THR A 10 10.70 -7.98 7.02
N PRO A 11 9.63 -8.80 7.09
CA PRO A 11 8.36 -8.49 6.43
C PRO A 11 7.84 -7.11 6.83
N GLY A 12 7.25 -6.40 5.87
CA GLY A 12 6.68 -5.07 6.12
C GLY A 12 7.70 -3.93 6.24
N ALA A 13 9.00 -4.14 5.99
CA ALA A 13 9.96 -3.03 5.90
C ALA A 13 9.73 -2.11 4.69
N GLY A 14 8.93 -2.56 3.71
CA GLY A 14 8.59 -1.81 2.50
C GLY A 14 9.55 -2.02 1.33
N ALA A 15 10.06 -3.26 1.17
CA ALA A 15 10.84 -3.65 0.00
C ALA A 15 10.09 -3.34 -1.31
N THR A 16 8.82 -3.68 -1.39
CA THR A 16 7.94 -3.36 -2.54
C THR A 16 7.88 -1.87 -2.84
N THR A 17 7.73 -1.02 -1.82
CA THR A 17 7.74 0.45 -1.99
C THR A 17 9.05 0.92 -2.64
N VAL A 18 10.19 0.42 -2.15
CA VAL A 18 11.50 0.78 -2.69
C VAL A 18 11.69 0.23 -4.11
N ALA A 19 11.31 -1.01 -4.36
CA ALA A 19 11.42 -1.64 -5.67
C ALA A 19 10.58 -0.90 -6.73
N VAL A 20 9.31 -0.62 -6.42
CA VAL A 20 8.42 0.14 -7.30
C VAL A 20 8.91 1.57 -7.50
N GLY A 21 9.35 2.26 -6.44
CA GLY A 21 9.84 3.63 -6.56
C GLY A 21 11.15 3.74 -7.36
N LEU A 22 12.06 2.77 -7.21
CA LEU A 22 13.26 2.67 -8.06
C LEU A 22 12.89 2.39 -9.52
N ALA A 23 12.02 1.42 -9.77
CA ALA A 23 11.56 1.09 -11.11
C ALA A 23 10.90 2.29 -11.80
N HIS A 24 10.04 3.02 -11.07
CA HIS A 24 9.41 4.25 -11.53
C HIS A 24 10.44 5.31 -11.91
N ARG A 25 11.38 5.62 -11.02
CA ARG A 25 12.44 6.61 -11.30
C ARG A 25 13.30 6.27 -12.50
N LEU A 26 13.65 4.99 -12.65
CA LEU A 26 14.45 4.50 -13.76
C LEU A 26 13.67 4.58 -15.09
N ALA A 27 12.39 4.20 -15.10
CA ALA A 27 11.54 4.27 -16.28
C ALA A 27 11.34 5.71 -16.74
N TYR A 28 11.03 6.63 -15.82
CA TYR A 28 10.87 8.06 -16.11
C TYR A 28 12.19 8.76 -16.47
N ALA A 29 13.34 8.17 -16.14
CA ALA A 29 14.65 8.56 -16.66
C ALA A 29 14.93 7.99 -18.07
N GLY A 30 13.93 7.37 -18.73
CA GLY A 30 14.02 6.85 -20.10
C GLY A 30 14.66 5.46 -20.20
N ARG A 31 14.75 4.70 -19.11
CA ARG A 31 15.26 3.32 -19.15
C ARG A 31 14.14 2.35 -19.46
N ASP A 32 14.48 1.31 -20.22
CA ASP A 32 13.63 0.12 -20.35
C ASP A 32 13.74 -0.71 -19.06
N VAL A 33 12.67 -0.71 -18.26
CA VAL A 33 12.64 -1.30 -16.94
C VAL A 33 11.75 -2.55 -16.92
N ARG A 34 12.28 -3.60 -16.32
CA ARG A 34 11.54 -4.79 -15.89
C ARG A 34 11.56 -4.85 -14.37
N ILE A 35 10.42 -5.15 -13.75
CA ILE A 35 10.32 -5.43 -12.33
C ILE A 35 9.83 -6.86 -12.09
N GLU A 36 10.54 -7.60 -11.25
CA GLU A 36 10.23 -9.01 -10.95
C GLU A 36 10.18 -9.25 -9.45
N ARG A 37 9.27 -10.14 -9.06
CA ARG A 37 9.15 -10.62 -7.68
C ARG A 37 9.68 -12.04 -7.61
N LEU A 38 10.70 -12.29 -6.78
CA LEU A 38 11.18 -13.64 -6.55
C LEU A 38 10.15 -14.48 -5.78
N ALA A 39 10.09 -15.78 -6.04
CA ALA A 39 9.37 -16.72 -5.20
C ALA A 39 10.06 -16.88 -3.82
N GLY A 40 9.30 -17.29 -2.79
CA GLY A 40 9.87 -17.64 -1.48
C GLY A 40 9.08 -17.20 -0.25
N ASP A 41 7.94 -16.52 -0.43
CA ASP A 41 7.03 -16.19 0.68
C ASP A 41 5.56 -16.10 0.21
N GLU A 42 4.64 -15.95 1.16
CA GLU A 42 3.19 -15.93 0.94
C GLU A 42 2.71 -14.70 0.15
N ARG A 43 3.49 -13.60 0.12
CA ARG A 43 3.11 -12.35 -0.56
C ARG A 43 3.54 -12.33 -2.03
N ALA A 44 4.51 -13.16 -2.40
CA ALA A 44 5.12 -13.15 -3.73
C ALA A 44 4.10 -13.14 -4.88
N ALA A 45 3.05 -13.97 -4.81
CA ALA A 45 2.04 -14.04 -5.88
C ALA A 45 1.22 -12.74 -6.01
N ALA A 46 0.82 -12.15 -4.89
CA ALA A 46 0.06 -10.90 -4.88
C ALA A 46 0.94 -9.72 -5.35
N ASP A 47 2.17 -9.63 -4.86
CA ASP A 47 3.12 -8.57 -5.25
C ASP A 47 3.44 -8.65 -6.75
N ALA A 48 3.69 -9.85 -7.28
CA ALA A 48 3.95 -10.06 -8.71
C ALA A 48 2.74 -9.65 -9.57
N ALA A 49 1.53 -9.99 -9.14
CA ALA A 49 0.31 -9.58 -9.85
C ALA A 49 0.17 -8.05 -9.87
N VAL A 50 0.50 -7.36 -8.79
CA VAL A 50 0.53 -5.89 -8.74
C VAL A 50 1.55 -5.34 -9.74
N PHE A 51 2.74 -5.93 -9.83
CA PHE A 51 3.77 -5.52 -10.78
C PHE A 51 3.32 -5.61 -12.24
N ALA A 52 2.50 -6.60 -12.59
CA ALA A 52 1.92 -6.73 -13.93
C ALA A 52 0.97 -5.58 -14.31
N THR A 53 0.44 -4.85 -13.31
CA THR A 53 -0.48 -3.73 -13.54
C THR A 53 0.23 -2.39 -13.75
N LEU A 54 1.55 -2.35 -13.58
CA LEU A 54 2.34 -1.12 -13.69
C LEU A 54 2.61 -0.81 -15.17
N GLU A 55 1.98 0.23 -15.71
CA GLU A 55 2.06 0.56 -17.14
C GLU A 55 3.45 1.07 -17.60
N PHE A 56 4.28 1.54 -16.67
CA PHE A 56 5.59 2.13 -16.98
C PHE A 56 6.74 1.11 -17.05
N CYS A 57 6.49 -0.17 -16.75
CA CYS A 57 7.51 -1.22 -16.75
C CYS A 57 6.94 -2.58 -17.19
N SER A 58 7.82 -3.51 -17.57
CA SER A 58 7.42 -4.90 -17.82
C SER A 58 7.53 -5.77 -16.57
N SER A 59 6.71 -6.81 -16.46
CA SER A 59 6.78 -7.81 -15.39
C SER A 59 6.26 -9.16 -15.88
N SER A 60 6.71 -10.25 -15.27
CA SER A 60 6.15 -11.59 -15.54
C SER A 60 4.75 -11.77 -14.95
N GLY A 61 4.38 -10.97 -13.95
CA GLY A 61 3.09 -11.05 -13.26
C GLY A 61 2.90 -12.26 -12.36
N VAL A 62 3.92 -13.12 -12.25
CA VAL A 62 3.97 -14.28 -11.37
C VAL A 62 5.35 -14.33 -10.70
N PRO A 63 5.47 -14.95 -9.51
CA PRO A 63 6.76 -15.11 -8.85
C PRO A 63 7.74 -15.89 -9.74
N VAL A 64 8.98 -15.41 -9.83
CA VAL A 64 10.04 -16.04 -10.63
C VAL A 64 11.08 -16.72 -9.73
N ASP A 65 11.65 -17.83 -10.19
CA ASP A 65 12.78 -18.45 -9.52
C ASP A 65 14.06 -17.63 -9.77
N ALA A 66 14.90 -17.48 -8.75
CA ALA A 66 16.14 -16.71 -8.82
C ALA A 66 17.11 -17.21 -9.89
N ALA A 67 17.04 -18.47 -10.33
CA ALA A 67 17.84 -19.01 -11.43
C ALA A 67 17.28 -18.65 -12.82
N SER A 68 16.06 -18.14 -12.90
CA SER A 68 15.30 -17.93 -14.15
C SER A 68 14.72 -16.53 -14.29
N VAL A 69 15.27 -15.55 -13.57
CA VAL A 69 14.83 -14.15 -13.68
C VAL A 69 15.00 -13.68 -15.14
N PRO A 70 13.93 -13.21 -15.81
CA PRO A 70 14.02 -12.76 -17.20
C PRO A 70 14.96 -11.56 -17.36
N ASP A 71 15.63 -11.51 -18.51
CA ASP A 71 16.46 -10.38 -18.88
C ASP A 71 15.64 -9.16 -19.32
N GLY A 72 16.30 -7.99 -19.32
CA GLY A 72 15.74 -6.70 -19.71
C GLY A 72 16.83 -5.61 -19.69
N GLY A 73 16.47 -4.38 -20.09
CA GLY A 73 17.40 -3.25 -20.05
C GLY A 73 17.94 -3.00 -18.64
N VAL A 74 17.04 -2.71 -17.70
CA VAL A 74 17.28 -2.65 -16.25
C VAL A 74 16.26 -3.55 -15.56
N VAL A 75 16.73 -4.51 -14.76
CA VAL A 75 15.85 -5.44 -14.03
C VAL A 75 15.90 -5.11 -12.54
N VAL A 76 14.78 -4.65 -11.97
CA VAL A 76 14.59 -4.47 -10.53
C VAL A 76 13.94 -5.74 -9.97
N ILE A 77 14.59 -6.38 -9.02
CA ILE A 77 14.20 -7.68 -8.48
C ILE A 77 13.87 -7.49 -7.00
N GLU A 78 12.63 -7.74 -6.60
CA GLU A 78 12.27 -7.80 -5.18
C GLU A 78 12.50 -9.21 -4.64
N ALA A 79 13.33 -9.30 -3.60
CA ALA A 79 13.59 -10.53 -2.87
C ALA A 79 12.49 -10.84 -1.84
N PRO A 80 12.31 -12.12 -1.44
CA PRO A 80 11.46 -12.45 -0.32
C PRO A 80 11.91 -11.73 0.96
N ALA A 81 10.97 -11.43 1.84
CA ALA A 81 11.32 -10.82 3.11
C ALA A 81 12.11 -11.81 3.99
N GLY A 82 13.19 -11.35 4.62
CA GLY A 82 13.97 -12.18 5.56
C GLY A 82 14.89 -13.21 4.89
N VAL A 83 15.30 -12.99 3.65
CA VAL A 83 16.38 -13.78 3.02
C VAL A 83 17.62 -13.76 3.90
N GLU A 84 18.13 -14.95 4.26
CA GLU A 84 19.26 -15.12 5.18
C GLU A 84 20.53 -14.41 4.70
N ASP A 85 20.86 -14.53 3.41
CA ASP A 85 22.02 -13.88 2.80
C ASP A 85 21.65 -13.17 1.49
N ALA A 86 21.16 -11.95 1.62
CA ALA A 86 20.80 -11.11 0.48
C ALA A 86 22.02 -10.74 -0.39
N ALA A 87 23.24 -10.69 0.19
CA ALA A 87 24.45 -10.36 -0.54
C ALA A 87 24.89 -11.51 -1.45
N ALA A 88 24.83 -12.76 -0.96
CA ALA A 88 25.07 -13.95 -1.77
C ALA A 88 24.02 -14.08 -2.87
N LEU A 89 22.74 -13.79 -2.58
CA LEU A 89 21.68 -13.78 -3.59
C LEU A 89 21.96 -12.74 -4.68
N ALA A 90 22.33 -11.51 -4.30
CA ALA A 90 22.69 -10.45 -5.24
C ALA A 90 23.88 -10.85 -6.12
N SER A 91 24.93 -11.43 -5.52
CA SER A 91 26.11 -11.94 -6.23
C SER A 91 25.73 -13.00 -7.28
N ARG A 92 24.91 -13.98 -6.90
CA ARG A 92 24.41 -15.03 -7.81
C ARG A 92 23.58 -14.48 -8.96
N LEU A 93 22.80 -13.42 -8.71
CA LEU A 93 21.98 -12.76 -9.73
C LEU A 93 22.79 -11.79 -10.61
N GLY A 94 24.04 -11.49 -10.26
CA GLY A 94 24.81 -10.42 -10.87
C GLY A 94 24.17 -9.04 -10.65
N ALA A 95 23.56 -8.84 -9.49
CA ALA A 95 22.77 -7.65 -9.16
C ALA A 95 23.44 -6.78 -8.10
N LYS A 96 23.19 -5.47 -8.14
CA LYS A 96 23.52 -4.56 -7.04
C LYS A 96 22.45 -4.64 -5.96
N LEU A 97 22.89 -4.93 -4.73
CA LEU A 97 22.01 -5.02 -3.58
C LEU A 97 21.62 -3.63 -3.07
N VAL A 98 20.31 -3.37 -3.04
CA VAL A 98 19.67 -2.27 -2.32
C VAL A 98 18.96 -2.85 -1.09
N ALA A 99 19.50 -2.55 0.08
CA ALA A 99 18.92 -2.95 1.36
C ALA A 99 17.83 -1.98 1.80
N VAL A 100 16.73 -2.50 2.34
CA VAL A 100 15.65 -1.71 2.93
C VAL A 100 15.62 -1.94 4.44
N ASP A 101 15.82 -0.87 5.19
CA ASP A 101 15.72 -0.88 6.66
C ASP A 101 14.37 -0.31 7.09
N GLY A 102 13.54 -1.17 7.70
CA GLY A 102 12.25 -0.77 8.29
C GLY A 102 12.33 -0.40 9.78
N GLY A 103 13.54 -0.13 10.31
CA GLY A 103 13.79 0.18 11.72
C GLY A 103 14.18 -1.03 12.58
N ARG A 104 14.41 -2.20 11.95
CA ARG A 104 14.86 -3.44 12.61
C ARG A 104 16.20 -3.95 12.07
N GLY A 105 16.90 -3.12 11.29
CA GLY A 105 18.15 -3.46 10.64
C GLY A 105 17.95 -3.82 9.17
N ALA A 106 18.96 -3.52 8.36
CA ALA A 106 19.02 -3.81 6.94
C ALA A 106 19.98 -4.98 6.65
N PRO A 107 19.83 -5.67 5.52
CA PRO A 107 20.83 -6.63 5.05
C PRO A 107 22.23 -6.00 4.94
N SER A 108 23.26 -6.74 5.31
CA SER A 108 24.65 -6.31 5.18
C SER A 108 25.16 -6.47 3.73
N GLY A 109 26.29 -5.82 3.40
CA GLY A 109 26.91 -5.94 2.08
C GLY A 109 26.16 -5.23 0.94
N ALA A 110 25.19 -4.37 1.27
CA ALA A 110 24.44 -3.61 0.29
C ALA A 110 25.27 -2.48 -0.33
N ALA A 111 25.11 -2.25 -1.64
CA ALA A 111 25.66 -1.10 -2.32
C ALA A 111 24.97 0.20 -1.88
N LEU A 112 23.69 0.10 -1.51
CA LEU A 112 22.88 1.20 -1.01
C LEU A 112 21.93 0.67 0.06
N THR A 113 21.76 1.41 1.15
CA THR A 113 20.71 1.16 2.14
C THR A 113 19.74 2.32 2.14
N ILE A 114 18.44 2.02 2.08
CA ILE A 114 17.34 2.97 2.19
C ILE A 114 16.59 2.70 3.48
N THR A 115 16.51 3.70 4.36
CA THR A 115 15.70 3.61 5.58
C THR A 115 14.29 4.04 5.27
N ASN A 116 13.33 3.13 5.41
CA ASN A 116 11.91 3.43 5.22
C ASN A 116 11.23 3.76 6.56
N ARG A 117 10.10 4.46 6.51
CA ARG A 117 9.32 4.88 7.70
C ARG A 117 10.13 5.71 8.68
N ALA A 118 11.03 6.54 8.16
CA ALA A 118 11.75 7.50 8.97
C ALA A 118 10.77 8.57 9.51
N ARG A 119 11.10 9.19 10.65
CA ARG A 119 10.32 10.33 11.16
C ARG A 119 10.35 11.54 10.23
N LYS A 120 11.40 11.68 9.44
CA LYS A 120 11.62 12.76 8.48
C LYS A 120 12.33 12.20 7.25
N GLY A 121 11.95 12.67 6.06
CA GLY A 121 12.63 12.36 4.81
C GLY A 121 13.90 13.19 4.64
N ASP A 122 14.95 12.54 4.16
CA ASP A 122 16.28 13.09 3.86
C ASP A 122 17.01 12.14 2.88
N ALA A 123 18.29 12.39 2.60
CA ALA A 123 19.12 11.52 1.78
C ALA A 123 19.04 10.06 2.26
N ARG A 124 18.64 9.16 1.36
CA ARG A 124 18.46 7.71 1.59
C ARG A 124 17.42 7.34 2.64
N THR A 125 16.54 8.26 3.02
CA THR A 125 15.45 7.97 3.95
C THR A 125 14.09 8.34 3.37
N LEU A 126 13.13 7.43 3.50
CA LEU A 126 11.74 7.65 3.13
C LEU A 126 10.95 7.92 4.41
N PRO A 127 10.27 9.07 4.53
CA PRO A 127 9.44 9.34 5.68
C PRO A 127 8.29 8.35 5.75
N GLU A 128 7.74 8.13 6.94
CA GLU A 128 6.44 7.49 7.05
C GLU A 128 5.38 8.29 6.28
N ASP A 129 4.74 7.64 5.31
CA ASP A 129 3.80 8.26 4.41
C ASP A 129 2.44 7.57 4.52
N ARG A 130 1.40 8.38 4.77
CA ARG A 130 0.06 7.88 5.04
C ARG A 130 -0.58 7.23 3.82
N LEU A 131 -0.33 7.75 2.62
CA LEU A 131 -0.85 7.17 1.38
C LEU A 131 -0.21 5.80 1.12
N LEU A 132 1.10 5.66 1.37
CA LEU A 132 1.77 4.37 1.23
C LEU A 132 1.28 3.35 2.25
N ALA A 133 1.03 3.78 3.49
CA ALA A 133 0.52 2.94 4.56
C ALA A 133 -0.97 2.58 4.43
N ALA A 134 -1.76 3.39 3.72
CA ALA A 134 -3.21 3.29 3.65
C ALA A 134 -3.71 1.98 3.02
N PRO A 135 -4.66 1.26 3.64
CA PRO A 135 -5.34 0.14 2.99
C PRO A 135 -6.35 0.60 1.93
N THR A 136 -6.78 -0.33 1.09
CA THR A 136 -7.93 -0.14 0.19
C THR A 136 -9.24 -0.55 0.87
N VAL A 137 -10.37 -0.11 0.33
CA VAL A 137 -11.71 -0.53 0.77
C VAL A 137 -11.89 -2.05 0.71
N GLY A 138 -11.34 -2.71 -0.32
CA GLY A 138 -11.39 -4.18 -0.43
C GLY A 138 -10.66 -4.87 0.71
N GLN A 139 -9.47 -4.37 1.08
CA GLN A 139 -8.70 -4.90 2.21
C GLN A 139 -9.43 -4.67 3.54
N ILE A 140 -10.06 -3.50 3.70
CA ILE A 140 -10.90 -3.21 4.88
C ILE A 140 -12.08 -4.18 4.96
N ALA A 141 -12.78 -4.43 3.85
CA ALA A 141 -13.94 -5.32 3.83
C ALA A 141 -13.56 -6.75 4.23
N GLU A 142 -12.41 -7.24 3.76
CA GLU A 142 -11.90 -8.57 4.08
C GLU A 142 -11.49 -8.68 5.56
N THR A 143 -10.69 -7.74 6.06
CA THR A 143 -10.16 -7.76 7.43
C THR A 143 -11.24 -7.52 8.48
N ALA A 144 -12.20 -6.62 8.22
CA ALA A 144 -13.32 -6.37 9.14
C ALA A 144 -14.45 -7.41 9.01
N HIS A 145 -14.23 -8.49 8.25
CA HIS A 145 -15.23 -9.55 7.97
C HIS A 145 -16.58 -8.98 7.54
N ALA A 146 -16.55 -7.92 6.73
CA ALA A 146 -17.72 -7.11 6.45
C ALA A 146 -18.38 -7.53 5.14
N ARG A 147 -19.72 -7.63 5.15
CA ARG A 147 -20.50 -7.78 3.92
C ARG A 147 -20.70 -6.44 3.24
N VAL A 148 -20.58 -6.43 1.92
CA VAL A 148 -20.81 -5.22 1.11
C VAL A 148 -22.32 -5.03 0.90
N LEU A 149 -22.87 -3.93 1.38
CA LEU A 149 -24.27 -3.56 1.17
C LEU A 149 -24.46 -2.68 -0.06
N VAL A 150 -23.54 -1.73 -0.28
CA VAL A 150 -23.53 -0.83 -1.43
C VAL A 150 -22.09 -0.69 -1.90
N ARG A 151 -21.85 -0.79 -3.22
CA ARG A 151 -20.54 -0.48 -3.83
C ARG A 151 -20.55 0.91 -4.45
N SER A 152 -19.54 1.72 -4.13
CA SER A 152 -19.26 2.97 -4.85
C SER A 152 -18.74 2.70 -6.27
N GLN A 153 -18.59 3.76 -7.07
CA GLN A 153 -17.96 3.67 -8.38
C GLN A 153 -16.49 3.24 -8.30
N GLU A 154 -15.74 3.78 -7.33
CA GLU A 154 -14.34 3.41 -7.09
C GLU A 154 -14.21 2.02 -6.45
N GLY A 155 -15.23 1.61 -5.67
CA GLY A 155 -15.38 0.28 -5.11
C GLY A 155 -14.20 -0.12 -4.23
N ASP A 156 -13.74 -1.36 -4.42
CA ASP A 156 -12.71 -1.99 -3.58
C ASP A 156 -11.31 -1.35 -3.74
N ARG A 157 -11.11 -0.52 -4.78
CA ARG A 157 -9.83 0.12 -5.11
C ARG A 157 -9.59 1.42 -4.35
N ALA A 158 -10.64 2.02 -3.79
CA ALA A 158 -10.53 3.30 -3.08
C ALA A 158 -9.55 3.17 -1.90
N VAL A 159 -8.66 4.16 -1.75
CA VAL A 159 -7.61 4.15 -0.72
C VAL A 159 -8.05 4.96 0.50
N ILE A 160 -7.79 4.41 1.69
CA ILE A 160 -8.25 4.97 2.96
C ILE A 160 -7.06 5.46 3.79
N GLU A 161 -6.83 6.77 3.82
CA GLU A 161 -5.77 7.36 4.65
C GLU A 161 -6.20 7.57 6.09
N HIS A 162 -7.50 7.81 6.33
CA HIS A 162 -8.03 8.14 7.64
C HIS A 162 -9.09 7.15 8.08
N ILE A 163 -9.00 6.69 9.32
CA ILE A 163 -10.11 6.07 10.04
C ILE A 163 -10.72 7.13 10.94
N VAL A 164 -12.04 7.27 10.89
CA VAL A 164 -12.78 8.24 11.68
C VAL A 164 -13.91 7.51 12.40
N ILE A 165 -13.90 7.54 13.73
CA ILE A 165 -14.93 6.90 14.53
C ILE A 165 -16.10 7.87 14.70
N GLY A 166 -17.29 7.44 14.29
CA GLY A 166 -18.55 8.12 14.59
C GLY A 166 -18.91 7.97 16.06
N ALA A 167 -18.31 8.80 16.91
CA ALA A 167 -18.62 8.86 18.34
C ALA A 167 -19.91 9.65 18.61
N ILE A 168 -20.47 9.47 19.83
CA ILE A 168 -21.59 10.25 20.34
C ILE A 168 -21.04 11.64 20.71
N SER A 169 -20.95 12.54 19.73
CA SER A 169 -20.55 13.93 19.93
C SER A 169 -21.77 14.84 19.95
N HIS A 170 -21.69 15.94 20.71
CA HIS A 170 -22.65 17.05 20.67
C HIS A 170 -22.40 17.95 19.44
N ASP A 171 -21.24 17.81 18.78
CA ASP A 171 -20.89 18.54 17.55
C ASP A 171 -21.51 17.86 16.32
N SER A 172 -21.77 18.66 15.29
CA SER A 172 -22.31 18.18 14.03
C SER A 172 -21.27 17.25 13.35
N ALA A 173 -21.66 15.98 13.15
CA ALA A 173 -20.75 14.95 12.65
C ALA A 173 -20.18 15.28 11.25
N ASP A 174 -20.93 16.03 10.45
CA ASP A 174 -20.51 16.55 9.15
C ASP A 174 -19.30 17.50 9.25
N THR A 175 -19.26 18.41 10.24
CA THR A 175 -18.14 19.32 10.45
C THR A 175 -16.86 18.58 10.83
N TYR A 176 -16.99 17.50 11.60
CA TYR A 176 -15.86 16.68 12.00
C TYR A 176 -15.36 15.78 10.85
N PHE A 177 -16.27 15.05 10.19
CA PHE A 177 -15.90 14.15 9.09
C PHE A 177 -15.34 14.89 7.88
N GLY A 178 -15.80 16.12 7.62
CA GLY A 178 -15.30 16.97 6.54
C GLY A 178 -13.82 17.36 6.64
N ARG A 179 -13.18 17.18 7.81
CA ARG A 179 -11.74 17.48 8.01
C ARG A 179 -10.81 16.45 7.39
N PHE A 180 -11.32 15.27 7.06
CA PHE A 180 -10.51 14.13 6.66
C PHE A 180 -10.81 13.74 5.19
N PRO A 181 -9.85 13.92 4.27
CA PRO A 181 -9.96 13.36 2.92
C PRO A 181 -9.79 11.83 2.98
N ARG A 182 -10.22 11.10 1.92
CA ARG A 182 -9.96 9.65 1.77
C ARG A 182 -10.17 8.84 3.07
N LYS A 183 -11.38 8.94 3.62
CA LYS A 183 -11.71 8.45 4.97
C LYS A 183 -12.62 7.23 4.96
N ALA A 184 -12.39 6.35 5.92
CA ALA A 184 -13.35 5.38 6.42
C ALA A 184 -14.04 5.98 7.63
N VAL A 185 -15.37 6.02 7.61
CA VAL A 185 -16.16 6.34 8.80
C VAL A 185 -16.68 5.04 9.40
N VAL A 186 -16.39 4.80 10.67
CA VAL A 186 -16.87 3.62 11.42
C VAL A 186 -17.91 4.07 12.43
N CYS A 187 -19.15 3.61 12.31
CA CYS A 187 -20.20 3.89 13.29
C CYS A 187 -21.14 2.69 13.43
N ARG A 188 -21.96 2.68 14.49
CA ARG A 188 -22.94 1.59 14.64
C ARG A 188 -24.05 1.70 13.60
N ALA A 189 -24.58 0.56 13.15
CA ALA A 189 -25.64 0.50 12.13
C ALA A 189 -26.91 1.28 12.50
N GLU A 190 -27.23 1.41 13.79
CA GLU A 190 -28.42 2.11 14.25
C GLU A 190 -28.26 3.65 14.20
N LYS A 191 -27.02 4.15 14.10
CA LYS A 191 -26.72 5.60 14.01
C LYS A 191 -26.86 6.12 12.58
N THR A 192 -28.09 6.12 12.09
CA THR A 192 -28.43 6.54 10.72
C THR A 192 -27.99 7.98 10.44
N ASP A 193 -28.07 8.86 11.42
CA ASP A 193 -27.60 10.24 11.36
C ASP A 193 -26.10 10.34 11.04
N LEU A 194 -25.27 9.55 11.72
CA LEU A 194 -23.82 9.49 11.47
C LEU A 194 -23.52 8.89 10.09
N GLY A 195 -24.25 7.85 9.70
CA GLY A 195 -24.13 7.27 8.36
C GLY A 195 -24.43 8.30 7.26
N LEU A 196 -25.51 9.07 7.40
CA LEU A 196 -25.88 10.12 6.44
C LEU A 196 -24.84 11.26 6.41
N ALA A 197 -24.26 11.63 7.55
CA ALA A 197 -23.17 12.61 7.61
C ALA A 197 -21.90 12.10 6.91
N ALA A 198 -21.59 10.80 7.00
CA ALA A 198 -20.48 10.18 6.28
C ALA A 198 -20.69 10.25 4.76
N LEU A 199 -21.91 9.96 4.28
CA LEU A 199 -22.26 10.10 2.86
C LEU A 199 -22.15 11.56 2.40
N LEU A 200 -22.69 12.50 3.19
CA LEU A 200 -22.70 13.92 2.86
C LEU A 200 -21.29 14.49 2.73
N THR A 201 -20.36 14.04 3.57
CA THR A 201 -18.98 14.52 3.61
C THR A 201 -18.03 13.75 2.69
N GLY A 202 -18.54 12.85 1.85
CA GLY A 202 -17.73 12.08 0.91
C GLY A 202 -16.76 11.14 1.62
N ALA A 203 -17.27 10.29 2.52
CA ALA A 203 -16.49 9.12 2.95
C ALA A 203 -16.32 8.15 1.76
N GLU A 204 -15.14 7.56 1.62
CA GLU A 204 -14.90 6.52 0.61
C GLU A 204 -15.60 5.22 1.02
N VAL A 205 -15.58 4.96 2.33
CA VAL A 205 -16.25 3.81 2.93
C VAL A 205 -16.92 4.19 4.24
N LEU A 206 -18.15 3.71 4.41
CA LEU A 206 -18.90 3.71 5.65
C LEU A 206 -18.96 2.28 6.18
N VAL A 207 -18.33 2.03 7.32
CA VAL A 207 -18.34 0.72 7.99
C VAL A 207 -19.34 0.76 9.13
N LEU A 208 -20.41 -0.01 8.99
CA LEU A 208 -21.48 -0.13 9.96
C LEU A 208 -21.18 -1.33 10.87
N SER A 209 -21.02 -1.07 12.17
CA SER A 209 -20.71 -2.09 13.18
C SER A 209 -21.96 -2.56 13.94
N GLY A 210 -21.83 -3.70 14.62
CA GLY A 210 -22.82 -4.29 15.52
C GLY A 210 -23.78 -5.28 14.86
N GLY A 211 -23.61 -5.58 13.56
CA GLY A 211 -24.36 -6.62 12.85
C GLY A 211 -25.84 -6.36 12.56
N ASN A 212 -26.43 -5.31 13.15
CA ASN A 212 -27.83 -4.94 12.91
C ASN A 212 -28.03 -4.40 11.50
N ASP A 213 -29.17 -4.72 10.89
CA ASP A 213 -29.51 -4.19 9.57
C ASP A 213 -29.66 -2.66 9.65
N PRO A 214 -28.98 -1.91 8.76
CA PRO A 214 -29.07 -0.46 8.76
C PRO A 214 -30.39 0.03 8.16
N SER A 215 -30.69 1.30 8.40
CA SER A 215 -31.89 1.95 7.84
C SER A 215 -31.93 1.82 6.30
N PRO A 216 -33.06 1.36 5.71
CA PRO A 216 -33.24 1.34 4.26
C PRO A 216 -33.02 2.70 3.60
N TYR A 217 -33.41 3.78 4.29
CA TYR A 217 -33.18 5.15 3.81
C TYR A 217 -31.68 5.48 3.63
N LEU A 218 -30.82 5.00 4.53
CA LEU A 218 -29.37 5.18 4.39
C LEU A 218 -28.85 4.45 3.14
N LEU A 219 -29.31 3.21 2.92
CA LEU A 219 -28.91 2.40 1.77
C LEU A 219 -29.40 3.00 0.44
N ASP A 220 -30.63 3.52 0.40
CA ASP A 220 -31.18 4.20 -0.77
C ASP A 220 -30.33 5.45 -1.13
N ARG A 221 -29.97 6.25 -0.12
CA ARG A 221 -29.12 7.45 -0.31
C ARG A 221 -27.71 7.08 -0.78
N ALA A 222 -27.11 6.05 -0.20
CA ALA A 222 -25.79 5.56 -0.62
C ALA A 222 -25.85 5.02 -2.06
N GLY A 223 -26.85 4.19 -2.37
CA GLY A 223 -27.05 3.58 -3.68
C GLY A 223 -27.35 4.59 -4.80
N ALA A 224 -28.04 5.69 -4.48
CA ALA A 224 -28.33 6.77 -5.42
C ALA A 224 -27.08 7.58 -5.79
N SER A 225 -26.22 7.90 -4.82
CA SER A 225 -25.00 8.68 -5.08
C SER A 225 -23.86 7.86 -5.67
N ARG A 226 -23.75 6.58 -5.26
CA ARG A 226 -22.61 5.68 -5.56
C ARG A 226 -21.23 6.29 -5.27
N ALA A 227 -21.15 7.28 -4.38
CA ALA A 227 -19.90 7.89 -3.96
C ALA A 227 -19.21 7.11 -2.83
N THR A 228 -19.99 6.45 -1.96
CA THR A 228 -19.49 5.78 -0.76
C THR A 228 -19.82 4.29 -0.80
N THR A 229 -18.83 3.44 -0.52
CA THR A 229 -19.06 2.01 -0.28
C THR A 229 -19.61 1.83 1.13
N VAL A 230 -20.66 1.03 1.30
CA VAL A 230 -21.26 0.73 2.61
C VAL A 230 -20.99 -0.72 2.95
N LEU A 231 -20.30 -0.92 4.06
CA LEU A 231 -19.95 -2.22 4.61
C LEU A 231 -20.73 -2.45 5.91
N LEU A 232 -21.11 -3.70 6.18
CA LEU A 232 -21.66 -4.11 7.47
C LEU A 232 -20.82 -5.23 8.06
N THR A 233 -20.27 -5.00 9.24
CA THR A 233 -19.53 -6.00 10.01
C THR A 233 -20.35 -6.50 11.20
N PRO A 234 -20.26 -7.81 11.54
CA PRO A 234 -20.90 -8.34 12.74
C PRO A 234 -20.22 -7.86 14.04
N GLU A 235 -19.01 -7.29 13.96
CA GLU A 235 -18.20 -6.91 15.12
C GLU A 235 -18.63 -5.59 15.75
N GLY A 236 -18.18 -5.36 16.99
CA GLY A 236 -18.34 -4.07 17.67
C GLY A 236 -17.41 -3.01 17.10
N THR A 237 -17.75 -1.73 17.33
CA THR A 237 -16.98 -0.59 16.78
C THR A 237 -15.51 -0.62 17.18
N VAL A 238 -15.18 -1.05 18.41
CA VAL A 238 -13.80 -1.03 18.92
C VAL A 238 -12.97 -2.10 18.24
N GLU A 239 -13.54 -3.29 18.07
CA GLU A 239 -12.93 -4.43 17.39
C GLU A 239 -12.68 -4.07 15.92
N THR A 240 -13.71 -3.61 15.21
CA THR A 240 -13.61 -3.18 13.81
C THR A 240 -12.54 -2.12 13.60
N VAL A 241 -12.47 -1.10 14.47
CA VAL A 241 -11.44 -0.05 14.34
C VAL A 241 -10.05 -0.63 14.53
N ARG A 242 -9.85 -1.49 15.54
CA ARG A 242 -8.55 -2.12 15.81
C ARG A 242 -8.08 -2.95 14.62
N ASP A 243 -8.98 -3.70 14.00
CA ASP A 243 -8.65 -4.58 12.88
C ASP A 243 -8.28 -3.75 11.64
N ILE A 244 -9.01 -2.66 11.38
CA ILE A 244 -8.68 -1.72 10.30
C ILE A 244 -7.36 -0.98 10.59
N GLU A 245 -7.12 -0.54 11.83
CA GLU A 245 -5.84 0.10 12.22
C GLU A 245 -4.65 -0.83 11.99
N GLY A 246 -4.82 -2.13 12.25
CA GLY A 246 -3.79 -3.16 12.02
C GLY A 246 -3.34 -3.30 10.56
N LEU A 247 -4.13 -2.81 9.60
CA LEU A 247 -3.78 -2.82 8.17
C LEU A 247 -2.76 -1.73 7.79
N TYR A 248 -2.68 -0.64 8.55
CA TYR A 248 -1.86 0.50 8.16
C TYR A 248 -0.37 0.10 8.18
N GLY A 249 0.25 0.18 7.01
CA GLY A 249 1.65 -0.24 6.80
C GLY A 249 1.87 -1.75 6.72
N THR A 250 0.85 -2.59 6.85
CA THR A 250 0.96 -4.05 6.67
C THR A 250 0.25 -4.52 5.41
N ALA A 251 -0.74 -3.77 4.94
CA ALA A 251 -1.53 -4.01 3.76
C ALA A 251 -0.65 -4.13 2.49
N PRO A 252 -1.00 -5.06 1.57
CA PRO A 252 -0.33 -5.19 0.29
C PRO A 252 -0.23 -3.86 -0.48
N PHE A 253 0.93 -3.64 -1.11
CA PHE A 253 1.14 -2.50 -1.98
C PHE A 253 0.19 -2.61 -3.17
N SER A 254 -0.62 -1.59 -3.39
CA SER A 254 -1.58 -1.55 -4.49
C SER A 254 -2.00 -0.10 -4.72
N HIS A 255 -2.59 0.16 -5.88
CA HIS A 255 -3.13 1.46 -6.30
C HIS A 255 -2.09 2.43 -6.91
N ALA A 256 -2.48 3.08 -8.02
CA ALA A 256 -1.61 3.93 -8.82
C ALA A 256 -1.07 5.14 -8.05
N ALA A 257 -1.87 5.72 -7.14
CA ALA A 257 -1.39 6.84 -6.32
C ALA A 257 -0.20 6.47 -5.42
N LYS A 258 -0.10 5.20 -4.97
CA LYS A 258 1.06 4.74 -4.20
C LYS A 258 2.32 4.62 -5.05
N VAL A 259 2.17 4.26 -6.32
CA VAL A 259 3.28 4.15 -7.28
C VAL A 259 3.93 5.52 -7.47
N GLU A 260 3.12 6.52 -7.85
CA GLU A 260 3.61 7.89 -8.05
C GLU A 260 4.25 8.43 -6.77
N ARG A 261 3.60 8.20 -5.62
CA ARG A 261 4.15 8.63 -4.33
C ARG A 261 5.47 7.95 -3.99
N ALA A 262 5.62 6.65 -4.28
CA ALA A 262 6.89 5.95 -4.08
C ALA A 262 7.99 6.53 -4.98
N GLY A 263 7.67 6.85 -6.24
CA GLY A 263 8.57 7.52 -7.17
C GLY A 263 9.03 8.89 -6.66
N GLU A 264 8.11 9.72 -6.17
CA GLU A 264 8.41 11.03 -5.56
C GLU A 264 9.34 10.90 -4.35
N LEU A 265 9.07 9.96 -3.44
CA LEU A 265 9.89 9.78 -2.25
C LEU A 265 11.29 9.26 -2.59
N ILE A 266 11.41 8.35 -3.57
CA ILE A 266 12.73 7.91 -4.05
C ILE A 266 13.47 9.06 -4.76
N ALA A 267 12.76 9.91 -5.52
CA ALA A 267 13.36 11.11 -6.14
C ALA A 267 13.94 12.07 -5.10
N ALA A 268 13.23 12.25 -3.98
CA ALA A 268 13.68 13.11 -2.89
C ALA A 268 14.85 12.48 -2.11
N ALA A 269 14.87 11.15 -1.99
CA ALA A 269 15.88 10.44 -1.20
C ALA A 269 17.17 10.13 -1.96
N LEU A 270 17.13 9.97 -3.29
CA LEU A 270 18.27 9.57 -4.12
C LEU A 270 18.54 10.57 -5.24
N ASP A 271 19.78 11.04 -5.30
CA ASP A 271 20.25 11.84 -6.43
C ASP A 271 20.56 10.98 -7.66
N ASP A 272 20.70 11.64 -8.81
CA ASP A 272 20.95 10.98 -10.09
C ASP A 272 22.30 10.22 -10.11
N ALA A 273 23.30 10.71 -9.35
CA ALA A 273 24.60 10.05 -9.23
C ALA A 273 24.48 8.70 -8.50
N THR A 274 23.72 8.66 -7.41
CA THR A 274 23.42 7.43 -6.67
C THR A 274 22.63 6.47 -7.55
N LEU A 275 21.62 6.95 -8.27
CA LEU A 275 20.83 6.12 -9.19
C LEU A 275 21.70 5.54 -10.32
N ALA A 276 22.57 6.34 -10.93
CA ALA A 276 23.51 5.89 -11.95
C ALA A 276 24.50 4.86 -11.41
N SER A 277 24.92 5.01 -10.15
CA SER A 277 25.79 4.02 -9.50
C SER A 277 25.14 2.65 -9.36
N LEU A 278 23.81 2.54 -9.35
CA LEU A 278 23.10 1.25 -9.34
C LEU A 278 23.06 0.58 -10.71
N LEU A 279 23.35 1.32 -11.78
CA LEU A 279 23.32 0.82 -13.16
C LEU A 279 24.69 0.44 -13.73
N ALA A 280 25.77 0.93 -13.10
CA ALA A 280 27.15 0.64 -13.48
C ALA A 280 27.54 -0.81 -13.19
#